data_AF-A0A8J3REH7-F1
#
_entry.id   AF-A0A8J3REH7-F1
#
_cell.length_a   1.000
_cell.length_b   1.000
_cell.length_c   1.000
_cell.angle_alpha   90.00
_cell.angle_beta   90.00
_cell.angle_gamma   90.00
#
_symmetry.space_group_name_H-M   'P 1'
#
loop_
_entity.id
_entity.type
_entity.pdbx_description
1 polymer ?
#
loop_
_entity_poly.entity_id
_entity_poly.type
_entity_poly.pdbx_seq_one_letter_code
_entity_poly.pdbx_strand_id
1 'polypeptide(L)'
;MPIREEDEYHGLRLVMGAVIARARLKLQLDVSFGDPITPEPQVIDYPQQLSAERFQIFGYPLATVIAEKLSTAVALGDLNTRDRDYADLFRLVSLHDLDGGELTAALNATAAHRGNTSRSIPHISREQRPRSAQGGVRLRMVETINGV
;
A
#
# COMPACT_ATOMS: atom_id res chain seq x y z
N MET A 1 -24.56 6.75 1.36
CA MET A 1 -24.19 5.67 0.43
C MET A 1 -23.10 4.86 1.10
N PRO A 2 -23.29 3.55 1.29
CA PRO A 2 -22.27 2.68 1.86
C PRO A 2 -21.03 2.65 0.93
N ILE A 3 -19.85 2.49 1.52
CA ILE A 3 -18.57 2.52 0.80
C ILE A 3 -18.22 1.12 0.24
N ARG A 4 -18.71 0.05 0.90
CA ARG A 4 -18.60 -1.35 0.48
C ARG A 4 -19.92 -2.07 0.76
N GLU A 5 -20.45 -2.79 -0.23
CA GLU A 5 -21.73 -3.51 -0.14
C GLU A 5 -21.61 -4.91 0.50
N GLU A 6 -20.38 -5.47 0.59
CA GLU A 6 -20.14 -6.86 0.99
C GLU A 6 -19.58 -7.06 2.42
N ASP A 7 -19.31 -5.98 3.18
CA ASP A 7 -18.75 -6.08 4.53
C ASP A 7 -19.86 -6.14 5.62
N GLU A 8 -19.64 -6.95 6.68
CA GLU A 8 -20.54 -7.12 7.84
C GLU A 8 -20.86 -5.79 8.57
N TYR A 9 -20.01 -4.78 8.39
CA TYR A 9 -20.21 -3.41 8.84
C TYR A 9 -20.12 -2.45 7.64
N HIS A 10 -21.25 -1.87 7.25
CA HIS A 10 -21.26 -0.83 6.22
C HIS A 10 -20.43 0.38 6.67
N GLY A 11 -19.32 0.64 5.99
CA GLY A 11 -18.48 1.81 6.26
C GLY A 11 -19.29 3.12 6.28
N LEU A 12 -18.91 4.05 7.15
CA LEU A 12 -19.56 5.34 7.32
C LEU A 12 -18.87 6.41 6.48
N ARG A 13 -19.64 7.14 5.67
CA ARG A 13 -19.17 8.33 4.94
C ARG A 13 -19.76 9.59 5.56
N LEU A 14 -18.90 10.44 6.12
CA LEU A 14 -19.28 11.76 6.62
C LEU A 14 -18.90 12.83 5.60
N VAL A 15 -19.81 13.77 5.36
CA VAL A 15 -19.54 14.96 4.53
C VAL A 15 -19.73 16.19 5.41
N MET A 16 -18.70 17.00 5.51
CA MET A 16 -18.64 18.17 6.39
C MET A 16 -18.30 19.42 5.59
N GLY A 17 -18.90 20.56 5.95
CA GLY A 17 -18.48 21.85 5.42
C GLY A 17 -17.16 22.27 6.07
N ALA A 18 -16.19 22.69 5.26
CA ALA A 18 -14.92 23.24 5.72
C ALA A 18 -14.70 24.64 5.14
N VAL A 19 -13.98 25.48 5.86
CA VAL A 19 -13.63 26.84 5.43
C VAL A 19 -12.12 27.01 5.56
N ILE A 20 -11.47 27.42 4.47
CA ILE A 20 -10.05 27.80 4.47
C ILE A 20 -9.97 29.22 3.94
N ALA A 21 -9.60 30.18 4.81
CA ALA A 21 -9.68 31.61 4.54
C ALA A 21 -11.07 32.03 4.01
N ARG A 22 -11.19 32.37 2.71
CA ARG A 22 -12.47 32.73 2.06
C ARG A 22 -13.10 31.57 1.27
N ALA A 23 -12.38 30.46 1.09
CA ALA A 23 -12.86 29.30 0.35
C ALA A 23 -13.79 28.44 1.22
N ARG A 24 -14.90 28.01 0.64
CA ARG A 24 -15.82 27.03 1.24
C ARG A 24 -15.68 25.70 0.50
N LEU A 25 -15.45 24.63 1.26
CA LEU A 25 -15.09 23.31 0.76
C LEU A 25 -16.04 22.26 1.36
N LYS A 26 -16.14 21.11 0.70
CA LYS A 26 -16.74 19.91 1.30
C LYS A 26 -15.61 18.93 1.62
N LEU A 27 -15.47 18.57 2.88
CA LEU A 27 -14.57 17.52 3.35
C LEU A 27 -15.36 16.21 3.42
N GLN A 28 -14.78 15.13 2.89
CA GLN A 28 -15.34 13.79 3.01
C GLN A 28 -14.42 12.95 3.89
N LEU A 29 -15.00 12.28 4.89
CA LEU A 29 -14.32 11.33 5.75
C LEU A 29 -14.99 9.96 5.59
N ASP A 30 -14.18 8.98 5.21
CA ASP A 30 -14.59 7.60 5.03
C ASP A 30 -14.06 6.77 6.21
N VAL A 31 -14.96 6.08 6.90
CA VAL A 31 -14.65 5.22 8.05
C VAL A 31 -15.04 3.80 7.69
N SER A 32 -14.05 2.92 7.55
CA SER A 32 -14.24 1.48 7.39
C SER A 32 -13.96 0.75 8.71
N PHE A 33 -14.56 -0.43 8.86
CA PHE A 33 -14.41 -1.29 10.02
C PHE A 33 -14.09 -2.72 9.58
N GLY A 34 -13.47 -3.50 10.46
CA GLY A 34 -13.27 -4.94 10.24
C GLY A 34 -11.96 -5.33 9.56
N ASP A 35 -11.33 -4.42 8.81
CA ASP A 35 -10.04 -4.69 8.16
C ASP A 35 -8.92 -4.91 9.22
N PRO A 36 -8.13 -6.00 9.12
CA PRO A 36 -7.02 -6.25 10.03
C PRO A 36 -5.87 -5.28 9.75
N ILE A 37 -5.32 -4.71 10.82
CA ILE A 37 -4.13 -3.85 10.74
C ILE A 37 -2.98 -4.60 11.38
N THR A 38 -1.94 -4.90 10.61
CA THR A 38 -0.76 -5.66 11.07
C THR A 38 0.50 -5.08 10.41
N PRO A 39 1.48 -4.59 11.20
CA PRO A 39 1.46 -4.42 12.66
C PRO A 39 0.38 -3.44 13.13
N GLU A 40 0.27 -3.17 14.43
CA GLU A 40 -0.72 -2.23 14.96
C GLU A 40 -0.53 -0.79 14.42
N PRO A 41 -1.58 0.05 14.36
CA PRO A 41 -1.47 1.45 13.96
C PRO A 41 -0.39 2.19 14.75
N GLN A 42 0.39 3.01 14.05
CA GLN A 42 1.52 3.73 14.64
C GLN A 42 1.22 5.23 14.67
N VAL A 43 1.67 5.93 15.71
CA VAL A 43 1.60 7.40 15.71
C VAL A 43 2.60 7.94 14.69
N ILE A 44 2.12 8.75 13.76
CA ILE A 44 2.94 9.43 12.75
C ILE A 44 2.87 10.94 12.94
N ASP A 45 4.01 11.62 12.75
CA ASP A 45 4.06 13.07 12.67
C ASP A 45 3.73 13.51 11.25
N TYR A 46 2.50 13.99 11.03
CA TYR A 46 2.03 14.43 9.73
C TYR A 46 2.37 15.90 9.49
N PRO A 47 3.02 16.25 8.36
CA PRO A 47 3.35 17.64 8.04
C PRO A 47 2.10 18.41 7.59
N GLN A 48 1.84 19.56 8.22
CA GLN A 48 0.82 20.47 7.72
C GLN A 48 1.21 20.98 6.33
N GLN A 49 0.23 21.17 5.44
CA GLN A 49 0.49 21.64 4.07
C GLN A 49 0.59 23.17 3.96
N LEU A 50 -0.01 23.90 4.90
CA LEU A 50 -0.09 25.37 4.88
C LEU A 50 0.86 26.05 5.87
N SER A 51 1.55 25.28 6.71
CA SER A 51 2.50 25.76 7.72
C SER A 51 3.67 24.79 7.83
N ALA A 52 4.73 25.19 8.52
CA ALA A 52 5.86 24.30 8.83
C ALA A 52 5.60 23.38 10.04
N GLU A 53 4.42 23.45 10.64
CA GLU A 53 4.06 22.68 11.83
C GLU A 53 3.72 21.22 11.48
N ARG A 54 3.72 20.38 12.50
CA ARG A 54 3.36 18.96 12.40
C ARG A 54 2.31 18.64 13.45
N PHE A 55 1.50 17.61 13.20
CA PHE A 55 0.58 17.07 14.19
C PHE A 55 0.65 15.56 14.20
N GLN A 56 0.31 14.96 15.33
CA GLN A 56 0.31 13.52 15.51
C GLN A 56 -1.04 12.92 15.15
N ILE A 57 -1.01 11.83 14.39
CA ILE A 57 -2.19 11.04 14.05
C ILE A 57 -1.80 9.56 14.02
N PHE A 58 -2.77 8.67 14.24
CA PHE A 58 -2.56 7.25 13.96
C PHE A 58 -2.51 7.03 12.44
N GLY A 59 -1.39 6.49 11.99
CA GLY A 59 -1.14 6.08 10.63
C GLY A 59 -1.21 4.56 10.48
N TYR A 60 -1.62 4.13 9.29
CA TYR A 60 -1.52 2.74 8.89
C TYR A 60 -0.05 2.38 8.62
N PRO A 61 0.44 1.25 9.14
CA PRO A 61 1.76 0.76 8.81
C PRO A 61 1.87 0.50 7.31
N LEU A 62 3.05 0.80 6.74
CA LEU A 62 3.29 0.64 5.32
C LEU A 62 3.08 -0.81 4.85
N ALA A 63 3.48 -1.78 5.68
CA ALA A 63 3.27 -3.20 5.44
C ALA A 63 1.78 -3.54 5.22
N THR A 64 0.88 -3.00 6.06
CA THR A 64 -0.58 -3.20 5.92
C THR A 64 -1.11 -2.58 4.62
N VAL A 65 -0.70 -1.35 4.29
CA VAL A 65 -1.12 -0.67 3.06
C VAL A 65 -0.72 -1.47 1.81
N ILE A 66 0.51 -1.97 1.79
CA ILE A 66 1.01 -2.80 0.68
C ILE A 66 0.26 -4.13 0.63
N ALA A 67 0.02 -4.78 1.78
CA ALA A 67 -0.71 -6.04 1.86
C ALA A 67 -2.13 -5.94 1.32
N GLU A 68 -2.88 -4.88 1.67
CA GLU A 68 -4.22 -4.64 1.15
C GLU A 68 -4.24 -4.43 -0.36
N LYS A 69 -3.32 -3.60 -0.88
CA LYS A 69 -3.21 -3.34 -2.31
C LYS A 69 -2.84 -4.60 -3.08
N LEU A 70 -1.86 -5.38 -2.61
CA LEU A 70 -1.46 -6.65 -3.21
C LEU A 70 -2.59 -7.68 -3.16
N SER A 71 -3.25 -7.84 -2.02
CA SER A 71 -4.37 -8.78 -1.89
C SER A 71 -5.50 -8.43 -2.86
N THR A 72 -5.78 -7.14 -3.06
CA THR A 72 -6.79 -6.68 -4.03
C THR A 72 -6.36 -6.98 -5.46
N ALA A 73 -5.10 -6.67 -5.81
CA ALA A 73 -4.56 -6.93 -7.14
C ALA A 73 -4.59 -8.43 -7.49
N VAL A 74 -4.23 -9.30 -6.53
CA VAL A 74 -4.28 -10.76 -6.71
C VAL A 74 -5.71 -11.27 -6.85
N ALA A 75 -6.65 -10.75 -6.06
CA ALA A 75 -8.06 -11.17 -6.13
C ALA A 75 -8.71 -10.79 -7.47
N LEU A 76 -8.35 -9.62 -8.02
CA LEU A 76 -8.89 -9.13 -9.29
C LEU A 76 -8.19 -9.74 -10.52
N GLY A 77 -6.92 -10.13 -10.42
CA GLY A 77 -6.17 -10.77 -11.52
C GLY A 77 -6.24 -9.98 -12.83
N ASP A 78 -6.61 -10.65 -13.93
CA ASP A 78 -6.73 -10.06 -15.27
C ASP A 78 -7.90 -9.05 -15.41
N LEU A 79 -8.80 -9.00 -14.41
CA LEU A 79 -9.88 -8.00 -14.34
C LEU A 79 -9.44 -6.72 -13.63
N ASN A 80 -8.20 -6.66 -13.15
CA ASN A 80 -7.66 -5.47 -12.51
C ASN A 80 -7.38 -4.37 -13.54
N THR A 81 -8.41 -3.56 -13.84
CA THR A 81 -8.33 -2.40 -14.74
C THR A 81 -7.76 -1.14 -14.06
N ARG A 82 -7.30 -1.24 -12.80
CA ARG A 82 -6.74 -0.14 -12.03
C ARG A 82 -5.21 -0.14 -12.14
N ASP A 83 -4.69 0.17 -13.33
CA ASP A 83 -3.23 0.28 -13.58
C ASP A 83 -2.50 1.17 -12.54
N ARG A 84 -3.23 2.14 -11.98
CA ARG A 84 -2.73 3.01 -10.90
C ARG A 84 -2.34 2.24 -9.64
N ASP A 85 -3.04 1.17 -9.28
CA ASP A 85 -2.73 0.39 -8.07
C ASP A 85 -1.38 -0.33 -8.21
N TYR A 86 -1.01 -0.79 -9.40
CA TYR A 86 0.33 -1.33 -9.67
C TYR A 86 1.42 -0.25 -9.62
N ALA A 87 1.14 0.94 -10.16
CA ALA A 87 2.07 2.06 -10.09
C ALA A 87 2.30 2.52 -8.64
N ASP A 88 1.22 2.57 -7.84
CA ASP A 88 1.29 2.88 -6.40
C ASP A 88 2.12 1.83 -5.67
N LEU A 89 1.85 0.52 -5.90
CA LEU A 89 2.62 -0.56 -5.29
C LEU A 89 4.10 -0.49 -5.65
N PHE A 90 4.41 -0.32 -6.93
CA PHE A 90 5.79 -0.16 -7.39
C PHE A 90 6.47 1.02 -6.70
N ARG A 91 5.79 2.17 -6.62
CA ARG A 91 6.30 3.37 -5.97
C ARG A 91 6.51 3.16 -4.47
N LEU A 92 5.56 2.56 -3.77
CA LEU A 92 5.65 2.31 -2.33
C LEU A 92 6.80 1.37 -2.00
N VAL A 93 6.95 0.27 -2.75
CA VAL A 93 8.03 -0.71 -2.57
C VAL A 93 9.40 -0.15 -2.97
N SER A 94 9.46 0.75 -3.96
CA SER A 94 10.74 1.30 -4.44
C SER A 94 11.26 2.46 -3.58
N LEU A 95 10.39 3.17 -2.86
CA LEU A 95 10.74 4.37 -2.08
C LEU A 95 10.99 4.10 -0.60
N HIS A 96 10.70 2.90 -0.11
CA HIS A 96 10.77 2.59 1.32
C HIS A 96 11.51 1.28 1.54
N ASP A 97 12.34 1.24 2.58
CA ASP A 97 12.87 -0.01 3.11
C ASP A 97 11.75 -0.75 3.83
N LEU A 98 11.54 -2.01 3.44
CA LEU A 98 10.49 -2.86 3.99
C LEU A 98 11.11 -3.97 4.83
N ASP A 99 10.59 -4.16 6.04
CA ASP A 99 10.85 -5.37 6.81
C ASP A 99 10.06 -6.54 6.19
N GLY A 100 10.78 -7.56 5.73
CA GLY A 100 10.17 -8.72 5.08
C GLY A 100 9.29 -9.55 6.02
N GLY A 101 9.61 -9.56 7.32
CA GLY A 101 8.83 -10.24 8.34
C GLY A 101 7.49 -9.54 8.58
N GLU A 102 7.51 -8.22 8.79
CA GLU A 102 6.29 -7.41 8.94
C GLU A 102 5.41 -7.49 7.70
N LEU A 103 5.98 -7.37 6.50
CA LEU A 103 5.23 -7.47 5.26
C LEU A 103 4.57 -8.85 5.09
N THR A 104 5.29 -9.92 5.43
CA THR A 104 4.76 -11.29 5.39
C THR A 104 3.61 -11.47 6.39
N ALA A 105 3.77 -10.94 7.61
CA ALA A 105 2.72 -10.99 8.62
C ALA A 105 1.47 -10.23 8.18
N ALA A 106 1.65 -9.02 7.62
CA ALA A 106 0.56 -8.21 7.09
C ALA A 106 -0.19 -8.92 5.94
N LEU A 107 0.55 -9.46 4.97
CA LEU A 107 -0.03 -10.22 3.86
C LEU A 107 -0.86 -11.41 4.34
N ASN A 108 -0.34 -12.19 5.27
CA ASN A 108 -1.05 -13.34 5.81
C ASN A 108 -2.32 -12.92 6.56
N ALA A 109 -2.26 -11.89 7.38
CA ALA A 109 -3.42 -11.37 8.13
C ALA A 109 -4.51 -10.86 7.18
N THR A 110 -4.15 -10.04 6.19
CA THR A 110 -5.08 -9.51 5.19
C THR A 110 -5.68 -10.61 4.32
N ALA A 111 -4.86 -11.55 3.84
CA ALA A 111 -5.31 -12.63 2.97
C ALA A 111 -6.27 -13.58 3.72
N ALA A 112 -5.96 -13.92 4.97
CA ALA A 112 -6.82 -14.74 5.82
C ALA A 112 -8.18 -14.07 6.07
N HIS A 113 -8.19 -12.75 6.35
CA HIS A 113 -9.43 -12.00 6.56
C HIS A 113 -10.33 -11.98 5.31
N ARG A 114 -9.74 -11.88 4.11
CA ARG A 114 -10.48 -11.78 2.85
C ARG A 114 -10.91 -13.13 2.25
N GLY A 115 -10.59 -14.25 2.91
CA GLY A 115 -10.85 -15.59 2.36
C GLY A 115 -9.92 -15.97 1.19
N ASN A 116 -8.88 -15.18 0.97
CA ASN A 116 -7.89 -15.40 -0.07
C ASN A 116 -6.83 -16.34 0.51
N THR A 117 -7.12 -17.64 0.61
CA THR A 117 -6.12 -18.61 1.04
C THR A 117 -4.93 -18.49 0.11
N SER A 118 -3.82 -17.93 0.61
CA SER A 118 -2.58 -17.62 -0.11
C SER A 118 -2.37 -18.61 -1.25
N ARG A 119 -2.74 -18.24 -2.47
CA ARG A 119 -2.30 -18.97 -3.65
C ARG A 119 -0.79 -18.75 -3.62
N SER A 120 -0.06 -19.77 -3.20
CA SER A 120 1.40 -19.75 -3.12
C SER A 120 1.92 -19.01 -4.34
N ILE A 121 2.49 -17.82 -4.12
CA ILE A 121 3.24 -17.15 -5.17
C ILE A 121 4.33 -18.16 -5.49
N PRO A 122 4.35 -18.76 -6.69
CA PRO A 122 5.35 -19.76 -7.00
C PRO A 122 6.69 -19.10 -6.72
N HIS A 123 7.51 -19.78 -5.91
CA HIS A 123 8.88 -19.37 -5.65
C HIS A 123 9.47 -18.87 -6.97
N ILE A 124 9.72 -17.56 -7.05
CA ILE A 124 10.61 -17.03 -8.08
C ILE A 124 12.01 -17.49 -7.67
N SER A 125 12.28 -18.76 -7.96
CA SER A 125 13.60 -19.34 -7.87
C SER A 125 14.53 -18.41 -8.63
N ARG A 126 15.54 -17.90 -7.93
CA ARG A 126 16.71 -17.27 -8.53
C ARG A 126 17.45 -18.33 -9.35
N GLU A 127 16.90 -18.74 -10.49
CA GLU A 127 17.58 -19.66 -11.37
C GLU A 127 17.15 -19.47 -12.82
N GLN A 128 17.77 -18.47 -13.43
CA GLN A 128 18.34 -18.59 -14.77
C GLN A 128 19.40 -17.50 -14.93
N ARG A 129 20.50 -17.67 -14.20
CA ARG A 129 21.77 -17.01 -14.53
C ARG A 129 22.46 -17.94 -15.53
N PRO A 130 22.70 -17.54 -16.79
CA PRO A 130 23.55 -18.33 -17.68
C PRO A 130 24.92 -18.53 -17.00
N ARG A 131 25.36 -19.78 -16.96
CA ARG A 131 26.64 -20.17 -16.38
C ARG A 131 27.77 -19.54 -17.19
N SER A 132 28.40 -18.50 -16.67
CA SER A 132 29.86 -18.33 -16.72
C SER A 132 30.30 -17.07 -15.95
N ALA A 133 31.52 -17.15 -15.43
CA ALA A 133 32.31 -16.14 -14.74
C ALA A 133 31.98 -15.87 -13.24
N GLN A 134 32.85 -16.44 -12.41
CA GLN A 134 33.12 -16.05 -11.04
C GLN A 134 33.55 -14.57 -10.97
N GLY A 135 33.23 -13.91 -9.85
CA GLY A 135 33.76 -12.58 -9.50
C GLY A 135 32.68 -11.67 -8.92
N GLY A 136 32.92 -11.15 -7.72
CA GLY A 136 31.94 -10.48 -6.86
C GLY A 136 31.21 -9.30 -7.50
N VAL A 137 29.96 -9.08 -7.08
CA VAL A 137 29.11 -8.01 -7.63
C VAL A 137 28.73 -7.04 -6.51
N ARG A 138 29.36 -5.87 -6.58
CA ARG A 138 28.94 -4.61 -5.98
C ARG A 138 27.87 -4.02 -6.91
N LEU A 139 26.62 -3.92 -6.47
CA LEU A 139 25.56 -3.34 -7.30
C LEU A 139 25.65 -1.82 -7.25
N ARG A 140 26.01 -1.22 -8.38
CA ARG A 140 25.90 0.21 -8.67
C ARG A 140 24.94 0.33 -9.85
N MET A 141 23.76 0.92 -9.62
CA MET A 141 22.81 1.23 -10.67
C MET A 141 23.22 2.55 -11.31
N VAL A 142 23.52 2.55 -12.62
CA VAL A 142 23.80 3.76 -13.40
C VAL A 142 22.66 3.88 -14.43
N GLU A 143 21.95 5.00 -14.39
CA GLU A 143 20.96 5.38 -15.38
C GLU A 143 21.63 5.65 -16.73
N THR A 144 21.01 5.20 -17.84
CA THR A 144 21.27 5.74 -19.17
C THR A 144 19.96 6.23 -19.75
N ILE A 145 19.85 7.55 -19.83
CA ILE A 145 18.85 8.29 -20.60
C ILE A 145 19.36 8.27 -22.04
N ASN A 146 18.64 7.62 -22.96
CA ASN A 146 18.92 7.77 -24.39
C ASN A 146 17.87 8.71 -25.00
N GLY A 147 18.33 9.89 -25.40
CA GLY A 147 17.70 10.71 -26.41
C GLY A 147 18.33 10.42 -27.77
N VAL A 148 17.48 10.18 -28.77
CA VAL A 148 17.67 10.55 -30.18
C VAL A 148 16.32 11.04 -30.68
#